data_AF-A0A2E9JY58-F1
#
_entry.id   AF-A0A2E9JY58-F1
#
_cell.length_a   1.000
_cell.length_b   1.000
_cell.length_c   1.000
_cell.angle_alpha   90.00
_cell.angle_beta   90.00
_cell.angle_gamma   90.00
#
_symmetry.space_group_name_H-M   'P 1'
#
loop_
_entity.id
_entity.type
_entity.pdbx_description
1 polymer ?
#
loop_
_entity_poly.entity_id
_entity_poly.type
_entity_poly.pdbx_seq_one_letter_code
_entity_poly.pdbx_strand_id
1 'polypeptide(L)'
;MIDPAWEGKVQFYELVFGTWLIYIFLVLMWERVLRAKKAEWIYVLITFLGASFFWINHYLQHAPFYSWLLNGYTLVFFIIYYAICVHHEARSIAWKIAATLSTIVFTVAFILFENIARYLVDDRGVNEFWVMLIAYFGFIGLIGWRSKANH
;
A
#
# COMPACT_ATOMS: atom_id res chain seq x y z
N MET A 1 -17.84 -2.85 -20.80
CA MET A 1 -16.40 -3.00 -21.11
C MET A 1 -15.76 -1.65 -20.82
N ILE A 2 -14.63 -1.62 -20.10
CA ILE A 2 -13.89 -0.37 -19.85
C ILE A 2 -13.20 0.02 -21.16
N ASP A 3 -13.10 1.31 -21.45
CA ASP A 3 -12.40 1.81 -22.63
C ASP A 3 -10.91 1.43 -22.54
N PRO A 4 -10.36 0.63 -23.46
CA PRO A 4 -8.94 0.26 -23.44
C PRO A 4 -8.00 1.47 -23.50
N ALA A 5 -8.46 2.60 -24.03
CA ALA A 5 -7.68 3.83 -24.05
C ALA A 5 -7.49 4.45 -22.65
N TRP A 6 -8.25 4.02 -21.64
CA TRP A 6 -8.12 4.49 -20.25
C TRP A 6 -7.13 3.68 -19.43
N GLU A 7 -6.72 2.50 -19.92
CA GLU A 7 -5.87 1.56 -19.20
C GLU A 7 -4.49 2.17 -18.90
N GLY A 8 -4.02 1.96 -17.67
CA GLY A 8 -2.74 2.45 -17.20
C GLY A 8 -1.62 1.43 -17.31
N LYS A 9 -0.43 1.85 -16.90
CA LYS A 9 0.79 1.02 -17.00
C LYS A 9 0.95 0.02 -15.85
N VAL A 10 0.28 0.25 -14.72
CA VAL A 10 0.45 -0.57 -13.52
C VAL A 10 -0.08 -1.96 -13.78
N GLN A 11 0.76 -2.98 -13.63
CA GLN A 11 0.38 -4.37 -13.85
C GLN A 11 0.12 -5.12 -12.54
N PHE A 12 -0.62 -6.23 -12.61
CA PHE A 12 -0.98 -7.01 -11.42
C PHE A 12 0.24 -7.54 -10.65
N TYR A 13 1.32 -7.91 -11.34
CA TYR A 13 2.52 -8.39 -10.66
C TYR A 13 3.19 -7.33 -9.79
N GLU A 14 3.11 -6.05 -10.19
CA GLU A 14 3.64 -4.92 -9.42
C GLU A 14 2.85 -4.76 -8.12
N LEU A 15 1.51 -4.83 -8.21
CA LEU A 15 0.63 -4.79 -7.05
C LEU A 15 0.95 -5.91 -6.06
N VAL A 16 1.00 -7.16 -6.53
CA VAL A 16 1.22 -8.32 -5.66
C VAL A 16 2.58 -8.22 -4.97
N PHE A 17 3.62 -7.83 -5.72
CA PHE A 17 4.96 -7.62 -5.17
C PHE A 17 5.01 -6.47 -4.17
N GLY A 18 4.37 -5.33 -4.46
CA GLY A 18 4.32 -4.18 -3.57
C GLY A 18 3.54 -4.46 -2.27
N THR A 19 2.47 -5.25 -2.35
CA THR A 19 1.50 -5.44 -1.26
C THR A 19 2.09 -6.11 -0.01
N TRP A 20 2.93 -7.13 -0.16
CA TRP A 20 3.51 -7.79 1.02
C TRP A 20 4.61 -6.93 1.66
N LEU A 21 5.39 -6.20 0.85
CA LEU A 21 6.43 -5.27 1.33
C LEU A 21 5.82 -4.08 2.06
N ILE A 22 4.77 -3.48 1.50
CA ILE A 22 4.12 -2.33 2.11
C ILE A 22 3.41 -2.69 3.41
N TYR A 23 2.90 -3.92 3.53
CA TYR A 23 2.38 -4.42 4.80
C TYR A 23 3.48 -4.41 5.87
N ILE A 24 4.65 -4.98 5.57
CA ILE A 24 5.80 -4.99 6.50
C ILE A 24 6.20 -3.56 6.86
N PHE A 25 6.30 -2.69 5.86
CA PHE A 25 6.62 -1.28 6.07
C PHE A 25 5.63 -0.59 7.01
N LEU A 26 4.32 -0.79 6.78
CA LEU A 26 3.26 -0.20 7.59
C LEU A 26 3.36 -0.67 9.05
N VAL A 27 3.58 -1.97 9.27
CA VAL A 27 3.78 -2.54 10.61
C VAL A 27 5.00 -1.90 11.28
N LEU A 28 6.15 -1.85 10.60
CA LEU A 28 7.37 -1.26 11.16
C LEU A 28 7.22 0.23 11.46
N MET A 29 6.57 0.98 10.57
CA MET A 29 6.28 2.39 10.75
C MET A 29 5.44 2.62 12.02
N TRP A 30 4.38 1.84 12.21
CA TRP A 30 3.51 1.99 13.38
C TRP A 30 4.14 1.46 14.67
N GLU A 31 4.67 0.25 14.65
CA GLU A 31 5.19 -0.41 15.86
C GLU A 31 6.54 0.16 16.30
N ARG A 32 7.44 0.52 15.37
CA ARG A 32 8.82 0.93 15.69
C ARG A 32 9.01 2.45 15.63
N VAL A 33 8.52 3.11 14.59
CA VAL A 33 8.73 4.56 14.41
C VAL A 33 7.74 5.37 15.24
N LEU A 34 6.44 5.15 15.02
CA LEU A 34 5.38 5.85 15.74
C LEU A 34 5.16 5.32 17.16
N ARG A 35 5.67 4.11 17.45
CA ARG A 35 5.57 3.42 18.76
C ARG A 35 4.12 3.32 19.24
N ALA A 36 3.23 2.94 18.33
CA ALA A 36 1.80 2.75 18.57
C ALA A 36 1.32 1.49 17.83
N LYS A 37 1.55 0.32 18.43
CA LYS A 37 1.09 -0.97 17.88
C LYS A 37 -0.42 -0.95 17.68
N LYS A 38 -0.87 -1.45 16.53
CA LYS A 38 -2.28 -1.57 16.18
C LYS A 38 -2.74 -3.02 16.22
N ALA A 39 -4.05 -3.20 16.26
CA ALA A 39 -4.64 -4.50 16.02
C ALA A 39 -4.36 -4.92 14.57
N GLU A 40 -4.12 -6.22 14.36
CA GLU A 40 -3.65 -6.74 13.08
C GLU A 40 -4.59 -6.41 11.91
N TRP A 41 -5.90 -6.45 12.15
CA TRP A 41 -6.92 -6.13 11.15
C TRP A 41 -6.79 -4.69 10.61
N ILE A 42 -6.25 -3.76 11.40
CA ILE A 42 -6.00 -2.39 10.95
C ILE A 42 -4.89 -2.39 9.90
N TYR A 43 -3.80 -3.12 10.12
CA TYR A 43 -2.72 -3.23 9.14
C TYR A 43 -3.20 -3.87 7.84
N VAL A 44 -4.01 -4.92 7.95
CA VAL A 44 -4.64 -5.58 6.79
C VAL A 44 -5.55 -4.61 6.04
N LEU A 45 -6.42 -3.89 6.74
CA LEU A 45 -7.37 -2.94 6.14
C LEU A 45 -6.65 -1.80 5.42
N ILE A 46 -5.66 -1.15 6.04
CA ILE A 46 -4.93 -0.04 5.42
C ILE A 46 -4.14 -0.53 4.20
N THR A 47 -3.52 -1.72 4.29
CA THR A 47 -2.83 -2.33 3.15
C THR A 47 -3.79 -2.61 2.01
N PHE A 48 -4.97 -3.17 2.30
CA PHE A 48 -6.01 -3.46 1.32
C PHE A 48 -6.54 -2.19 0.64
N LEU A 49 -6.83 -1.14 1.42
CA LEU A 49 -7.26 0.15 0.87
C LEU A 49 -6.16 0.75 -0.02
N GLY A 50 -4.91 0.76 0.46
CA GLY A 50 -3.76 1.20 -0.35
C GLY A 50 -3.66 0.42 -1.68
N ALA A 51 -3.74 -0.90 -1.61
CA ALA A 51 -3.70 -1.78 -2.79
C ALA A 51 -4.85 -1.53 -3.76
N SER A 52 -6.04 -1.13 -3.30
CA SER A 52 -7.18 -0.88 -4.18
C SER A 52 -7.05 0.37 -5.07
N PHE A 53 -6.06 1.25 -4.83
CA PHE A 53 -5.66 2.27 -5.82
C PHE A 53 -5.25 1.64 -7.15
N PHE A 54 -4.82 0.38 -7.15
CA PHE A 54 -4.58 -0.40 -8.37
C PHE A 54 -5.75 -0.30 -9.34
N TRP A 55 -7.01 -0.40 -8.91
CA TRP A 55 -8.13 -0.35 -9.86
C TRP A 55 -8.22 1.00 -10.57
N ILE A 56 -7.94 2.09 -9.87
CA ILE A 56 -7.92 3.44 -10.44
C ILE A 56 -6.76 3.58 -11.43
N ASN A 57 -5.57 3.13 -11.03
CA ASN A 57 -4.34 3.26 -11.82
C ASN A 57 -4.24 2.27 -12.97
N HIS A 58 -4.87 1.11 -12.88
CA HIS A 58 -4.84 0.09 -13.92
C HIS A 58 -5.95 0.33 -14.94
N TYR A 59 -7.18 0.62 -14.51
CA TYR A 59 -8.31 0.70 -15.44
C TYR A 59 -8.64 2.11 -15.94
N LEU A 60 -8.26 3.16 -15.20
CA LEU A 60 -8.80 4.51 -15.38
C LEU A 60 -7.72 5.60 -15.47
N GLN A 61 -6.44 5.25 -15.61
CA GLN A 61 -5.31 6.19 -15.55
C GLN A 61 -5.40 7.31 -16.59
N HIS A 62 -5.91 7.00 -17.78
CA HIS A 62 -6.03 7.95 -18.89
C HIS A 62 -7.47 8.46 -19.10
N ALA A 63 -8.38 8.15 -18.17
CA ALA A 63 -9.75 8.66 -18.22
C ALA A 63 -9.80 10.18 -17.96
N PRO A 64 -10.74 10.93 -18.58
CA PRO A 64 -10.82 12.39 -18.41
C PRO A 64 -11.15 12.83 -16.97
N PHE A 65 -11.71 11.92 -16.16
CA PHE A 65 -12.05 12.15 -14.75
C PHE A 65 -11.04 11.52 -13.77
N TYR A 66 -9.90 10.99 -14.25
CA TYR A 66 -8.90 10.30 -13.43
C TYR A 66 -8.48 11.13 -12.22
N SER A 67 -8.13 12.41 -12.41
CA SER A 67 -7.70 13.29 -11.31
C SER A 67 -8.78 13.46 -10.23
N TRP A 68 -10.06 13.52 -10.62
CA TRP A 68 -11.15 13.60 -9.65
C TRP A 68 -11.27 12.33 -8.82
N LEU A 69 -11.17 11.17 -9.49
CA LEU A 69 -11.23 9.87 -8.83
C LEU A 69 -10.05 9.65 -7.89
N LEU A 70 -8.84 9.98 -8.34
CA LEU A 70 -7.61 9.86 -7.56
C LEU A 70 -7.64 10.75 -6.31
N ASN A 71 -8.01 12.03 -6.46
CA ASN A 71 -8.10 12.97 -5.34
C ASN A 71 -9.22 12.60 -4.37
N GLY A 72 -10.39 12.20 -4.89
CA GLY A 72 -11.51 11.74 -4.07
C GLY A 72 -11.15 10.51 -3.25
N TYR A 73 -10.53 9.52 -3.89
CA TYR A 73 -10.04 8.32 -3.19
C TYR A 73 -8.98 8.70 -2.13
N THR A 74 -8.02 9.54 -2.49
CA THR A 74 -6.96 9.98 -1.55
C THR A 74 -7.56 10.63 -0.30
N LEU A 75 -8.56 11.49 -0.47
CA LEU A 75 -9.27 12.13 0.64
C LEU A 75 -9.97 11.08 1.53
N VAL A 76 -10.69 10.13 0.92
CA VAL A 76 -11.36 9.04 1.64
C VAL A 76 -10.36 8.20 2.42
N PHE A 77 -9.24 7.80 1.78
CA PHE A 77 -8.17 7.06 2.44
C PHE A 77 -7.60 7.82 3.63
N PHE A 78 -7.33 9.11 3.47
CA PHE A 78 -6.77 9.97 4.52
C PHE A 78 -7.72 10.09 5.72
N ILE A 79 -9.02 10.27 5.47
CA ILE A 79 -10.06 10.34 6.51
C ILE A 79 -10.16 9.01 7.27
N ILE A 80 -10.26 7.89 6.55
CA ILE A 80 -10.35 6.55 7.14
C ILE A 80 -9.10 6.25 7.97
N TYR A 81 -7.92 6.54 7.42
CA TYR A 81 -6.65 6.33 8.11
C TYR A 81 -6.57 7.15 9.40
N TYR A 82 -6.93 8.43 9.36
CA TYR A 82 -6.97 9.28 10.57
C TYR A 82 -7.95 8.71 11.61
N ALA A 83 -9.18 8.41 11.20
CA ALA A 83 -10.23 7.95 12.10
C ALA A 83 -9.86 6.64 12.82
N ILE A 84 -9.33 5.66 12.07
CA ILE A 84 -9.04 4.32 12.59
C ILE A 84 -7.68 4.27 13.29
N CYS A 85 -6.65 4.91 12.72
CA CYS A 85 -5.28 4.75 13.20
C CYS A 85 -4.82 5.85 14.16
N VAL A 86 -5.33 7.08 14.04
CA VAL A 86 -4.73 8.24 14.73
C VAL A 86 -5.67 8.86 15.76
N HIS A 87 -6.96 9.02 15.46
CA HIS A 87 -7.89 9.85 16.22
C HIS A 87 -7.94 9.48 17.71
N HIS A 88 -8.05 8.19 18.00
CA HIS A 88 -8.21 7.63 19.34
C HIS A 88 -6.91 7.55 20.16
N GLU A 89 -5.76 7.91 19.59
CA GLU A 89 -4.49 7.87 20.32
C GLU A 89 -4.39 8.96 21.38
N ALA A 90 -3.99 8.60 22.59
CA ALA A 90 -3.73 9.53 23.70
C ALA A 90 -2.34 10.19 23.54
N ARG A 91 -2.12 10.84 22.40
CA ARG A 91 -0.87 11.49 21.99
C ARG A 91 -1.09 12.98 21.69
N SER A 92 -0.01 13.74 21.66
CA SER A 92 -0.05 15.17 21.35
C SER A 92 -0.57 15.45 19.94
N ILE A 93 -1.10 16.65 19.72
CA ILE A 93 -1.60 17.09 18.40
C ILE A 93 -0.48 17.00 17.36
N ALA A 94 0.75 17.43 17.70
CA ALA A 94 1.90 17.34 16.80
C ALA A 94 2.19 15.90 16.38
N TRP A 95 2.10 14.94 17.31
CA TRP A 95 2.24 13.52 16.99
C TRP A 95 1.11 13.04 16.08
N LYS A 96 -0.15 13.46 16.32
CA LYS A 96 -1.28 13.08 15.46
C LYS A 96 -1.12 13.61 14.05
N ILE A 97 -0.67 14.85 13.89
CA ILE A 97 -0.35 15.44 12.57
C ILE A 97 0.73 14.59 11.88
N ALA A 98 1.85 14.33 12.56
CA ALA A 98 2.92 13.51 12.00
C ALA A 98 2.48 12.08 11.63
N ALA A 99 1.71 11.42 12.50
CA ALA A 99 1.16 10.10 12.25
C ALA A 99 0.16 10.09 11.09
N THR A 100 -0.59 11.18 10.88
CA THR A 100 -1.50 11.29 9.73
C THR A 100 -0.72 11.53 8.44
N LEU A 101 0.30 12.39 8.47
CA LEU A 101 1.19 12.62 7.32
C LEU A 101 2.00 11.40 6.93
N SER A 102 2.12 10.40 7.81
CA SER A 102 2.74 9.11 7.48
C SER A 102 1.98 8.33 6.39
N THR A 103 0.73 8.69 6.09
CA THR A 103 0.02 8.21 4.89
C THR A 103 0.75 8.54 3.60
N ILE A 104 1.36 9.73 3.51
CA ILE A 104 2.15 10.16 2.34
C ILE A 104 3.38 9.27 2.21
N VAL A 105 4.07 9.01 3.33
CA VAL A 105 5.25 8.14 3.37
C VAL A 105 4.88 6.71 2.97
N PHE A 106 3.75 6.20 3.46
CA PHE A 106 3.19 4.92 3.06
C PHE A 106 2.92 4.87 1.54
N THR A 107 2.24 5.87 0.97
CA THR A 107 1.96 5.91 -0.47
C THR A 107 3.24 5.94 -1.31
N VAL A 108 4.22 6.76 -0.92
CA VAL A 108 5.53 6.82 -1.60
C VAL A 108 6.23 5.46 -1.53
N ALA A 109 6.25 4.81 -0.36
CA ALA A 109 6.84 3.49 -0.20
C ALA A 109 6.14 2.44 -1.07
N PHE A 110 4.80 2.46 -1.16
CA PHE A 110 4.04 1.54 -2.01
C PHE A 110 4.46 1.69 -3.47
N ILE A 111 4.44 2.93 -4.00
CA ILE A 111 4.84 3.23 -5.39
C ILE A 111 6.29 2.80 -5.64
N LEU A 112 7.20 2.99 -4.67
CA LEU A 112 8.59 2.54 -4.79
C LEU A 112 8.67 1.02 -4.90
N PHE A 113 7.91 0.26 -4.12
CA PHE A 113 7.89 -1.20 -4.22
C PHE A 113 7.31 -1.71 -5.54
N GLU A 114 6.25 -1.07 -6.05
CA GLU A 114 5.73 -1.35 -7.40
C GLU A 114 6.78 -1.06 -8.48
N ASN A 115 7.47 0.08 -8.38
CA ASN A 115 8.53 0.46 -9.32
C ASN A 115 9.73 -0.50 -9.28
N ILE A 116 10.05 -1.11 -8.13
CA ILE A 116 11.07 -2.14 -8.04
C ILE A 116 10.67 -3.37 -8.87
N ALA A 117 9.41 -3.81 -8.74
CA ALA A 117 8.90 -4.93 -9.54
C ALA A 117 8.95 -4.60 -11.03
N ARG A 118 8.48 -3.41 -11.42
CA ARG A 118 8.52 -2.95 -12.81
C ARG A 118 9.93 -2.88 -13.36
N TYR A 119 10.88 -2.33 -12.60
CA TYR A 119 12.29 -2.26 -13.01
C TYR A 119 12.89 -3.65 -13.24
N LEU A 120 12.53 -4.65 -12.42
CA LEU A 120 13.00 -6.02 -12.63
C LEU A 120 12.45 -6.62 -13.94
N VAL A 121 11.18 -6.37 -14.25
CA VAL A 121 10.55 -6.93 -15.45
C VAL A 121 10.96 -6.17 -16.71
N ASP A 122 10.72 -4.86 -16.73
CA ASP A 122 10.87 -4.03 -17.93
C ASP A 122 12.34 -3.73 -18.26
N ASP A 123 13.15 -3.39 -17.26
CA ASP A 123 14.54 -2.95 -17.49
C ASP A 123 15.57 -4.09 -17.34
N ARG A 124 15.27 -5.12 -16.53
CA ARG A 124 16.18 -6.26 -16.30
C ARG A 124 15.75 -7.55 -16.99
N GLY A 125 14.58 -7.58 -17.64
CA GLY A 125 14.09 -8.75 -18.37
C GLY A 125 13.77 -9.95 -17.48
N VAL A 126 13.56 -9.74 -16.18
CA VAL A 126 13.12 -10.81 -15.27
C VAL A 126 11.69 -11.18 -15.64
N ASN A 127 11.43 -12.47 -15.84
CA ASN A 127 10.08 -12.92 -16.12
C ASN A 127 9.15 -12.63 -14.91
N GLU A 128 7.95 -12.10 -15.17
CA GLU A 128 6.93 -11.80 -14.16
C GLU A 128 6.66 -12.99 -13.22
N PHE A 129 6.76 -14.22 -13.73
CA PHE A 129 6.65 -15.44 -12.93
C PHE A 129 7.56 -15.43 -11.70
N TRP A 130 8.81 -14.99 -11.84
CA TRP A 130 9.76 -14.96 -10.73
C TRP A 130 9.43 -13.88 -9.71
N VAL A 131 8.98 -12.72 -10.17
CA VAL A 131 8.52 -11.62 -9.30
C VAL A 131 7.31 -12.08 -8.48
N MET A 132 6.35 -12.74 -9.13
CA MET A 132 5.18 -13.32 -8.47
C MET A 132 5.57 -14.42 -7.48
N LEU A 133 6.47 -15.33 -7.87
CA LEU A 133 6.95 -16.41 -6.99
C LEU A 133 7.60 -15.85 -5.72
N ILE A 134 8.46 -14.84 -5.86
CA ILE A 134 9.08 -14.14 -4.72
C ILE A 134 7.99 -13.50 -3.84
N ALA A 135 7.00 -12.84 -4.43
CA ALA A 135 5.93 -12.22 -3.67
C ALA A 135 5.13 -13.24 -2.86
N TYR A 136 4.79 -14.40 -3.43
CA TYR A 136 4.09 -15.47 -2.71
C TYR A 136 4.90 -16.03 -1.54
N PHE A 137 6.20 -16.28 -1.73
CA PHE A 137 7.08 -16.63 -0.61
C PHE A 137 7.19 -15.50 0.43
N GLY A 138 7.18 -14.25 -0.01
CA GLY A 138 7.11 -13.06 0.85
C GLY A 138 5.87 -13.06 1.74
N PHE A 139 4.69 -13.36 1.18
CA PHE A 139 3.45 -13.50 1.95
C PHE A 139 3.51 -14.65 2.96
N ILE A 140 4.07 -15.81 2.59
CA ILE A 140 4.27 -16.93 3.53
C ILE A 140 5.18 -16.50 4.69
N GLY A 141 6.29 -15.84 4.37
CA GLY A 141 7.22 -15.29 5.37
C GLY A 141 6.54 -14.27 6.30
N LEU A 142 5.70 -13.40 5.74
CA LEU A 142 4.91 -12.41 6.49
C LEU A 142 3.96 -13.10 7.48
N ILE A 143 3.22 -14.13 7.05
CA ILE A 143 2.33 -14.90 7.94
C ILE A 143 3.14 -15.54 9.07
N GLY A 144 4.26 -16.18 8.75
CA GLY A 144 5.15 -16.79 9.74
C GLY A 144 5.71 -15.77 10.74
N TRP A 145 6.07 -14.57 10.26
CA TRP A 145 6.55 -13.47 11.10
C TRP A 145 5.45 -12.93 12.04
N ARG A 146 4.25 -12.66 11.51
CA ARG A 146 3.15 -12.11 12.27
C ARG A 146 2.54 -13.09 13.26
N SER A 147 2.54 -14.39 12.94
CA SER A 147 2.12 -15.45 13.87
C SER A 147 2.97 -15.44 15.15
N LYS A 148 4.31 -15.29 15.03
CA LYS A 148 5.21 -15.23 16.19
C LYS A 148 5.07 -13.96 17.01
N ALA A 149 4.66 -12.84 16.40
CA ALA A 149 4.54 -11.54 17.07
C ALA A 149 3.24 -11.37 17.89
N ASN A 150 2.31 -12.33 17.77
CA ASN A 150 1.04 -12.35 18.46
C ASN A 150 0.97 -13.39 19.60
N HIS A 151 2.08 -14.10 19.85
CA HIS A 151 2.33 -14.92 21.04
C HIS A 151 3.31 -14.20 21.97
#